data_AF-A0A1I2XFT8-F1
#
_entry.id   AF-A0A1I2XFT8-F1
#
_cell.length_a   1.000
_cell.length_b   1.000
_cell.length_c   1.000
_cell.angle_alpha   90.00
_cell.angle_beta   90.00
_cell.angle_gamma   90.00
#
_symmetry.space_group_name_H-M   'P 1'
#
loop_
_entity.id
_entity.type
_entity.pdbx_description
1 polymer ?
#
loop_
_entity_poly.entity_id
_entity_poly.type
_entity_poly.pdbx_seq_one_letter_code
_entity_poly.pdbx_strand_id
1 'polypeptide(L)'
;MLRHRPRLFLAVALAAALASVGLAGQTERGAGANGAALVAAETASGAAVRVGDRVDLRRLHRITRPGLYGMSHPPTGSRYGIVNGNLIRYDPRNVRVLSIIRQVDRIVD
;
A
#
# COMPACT_ATOMS: atom_id res chain seq x y z
N MET A 1 -26.38 -2.85 33.61
CA MET A 1 -26.18 -4.19 33.00
C MET A 1 -24.80 -4.24 32.37
N LEU A 2 -23.82 -4.74 33.15
CA LEU A 2 -22.45 -5.06 32.75
C LEU A 2 -22.46 -6.38 31.95
N ARG A 3 -21.79 -6.44 30.80
CA ARG A 3 -21.16 -7.67 30.26
C ARG A 3 -19.92 -7.26 29.46
N HIS A 4 -18.77 -7.14 30.13
CA HIS A 4 -17.70 -8.14 30.28
C HIS A 4 -16.76 -8.25 29.07
N ARG A 5 -15.62 -7.56 29.18
CA ARG A 5 -14.35 -7.88 28.51
C ARG A 5 -13.69 -9.04 29.26
N PRO A 6 -12.88 -9.87 28.58
CA PRO A 6 -11.69 -10.42 29.21
C PRO A 6 -10.44 -10.00 28.43
N ARG A 7 -9.60 -9.24 29.15
CA ARG A 7 -8.15 -9.21 28.98
C ARG A 7 -7.61 -10.55 29.49
N LEU A 8 -6.62 -11.14 28.81
CA LEU A 8 -5.67 -12.22 29.18
C LEU A 8 -5.40 -12.98 27.88
N PHE A 9 -4.19 -13.14 27.35
CA PHE A 9 -2.97 -13.59 28.03
C PHE A 9 -1.73 -12.85 27.53
N LEU A 10 -1.07 -12.20 28.47
CA LEU A 10 0.34 -11.87 28.46
C LEU A 10 1.11 -13.19 28.57
N ALA A 11 1.92 -13.55 27.58
CA ALA A 11 2.92 -14.62 27.69
C ALA A 11 4.30 -14.00 27.47
N VAL A 12 4.99 -13.75 28.59
CA VAL A 12 6.41 -13.41 28.66
C VAL A 12 7.18 -14.71 28.88
N ALA A 13 8.18 -14.97 28.04
CA ALA A 13 9.37 -15.78 28.31
C ALA A 13 10.33 -15.52 27.13
N LEU A 14 11.32 -14.64 27.20
CA LEU A 14 12.58 -14.67 27.96
C LEU A 14 13.35 -16.01 27.83
N ALA A 15 14.21 -16.09 26.82
CA ALA A 15 15.42 -16.91 26.80
C ALA A 15 16.44 -16.16 25.92
N ALA A 16 17.32 -15.38 26.53
CA ALA A 16 18.66 -15.77 27.01
C ALA A 16 19.73 -15.56 25.92
N ALA A 17 20.59 -14.60 26.19
CA ALA A 17 21.80 -14.26 25.45
C ALA A 17 22.85 -15.37 25.53
N LEU A 18 23.75 -15.38 24.53
CA LEU A 18 25.20 -15.66 24.55
C LEU A 18 25.62 -16.62 23.41
N ALA A 19 26.19 -16.03 22.36
CA ALA A 19 27.22 -16.69 21.55
C ALA A 19 28.09 -15.61 20.91
N SER A 20 29.09 -15.16 21.66
CA SER A 20 30.21 -14.38 21.16
C SER A 20 31.26 -15.31 20.55
N VAL A 21 31.92 -14.83 19.50
CA VAL A 21 33.23 -15.26 18.96
C VAL A 21 33.23 -16.43 17.96
N GLY A 22 33.36 -16.05 16.69
CA GLY A 22 33.96 -16.84 15.62
C GLY A 22 34.65 -15.91 14.63
N LEU A 23 35.85 -15.42 14.97
CA LEU A 23 36.76 -14.78 14.03
C LEU A 23 37.33 -15.86 13.10
N ALA A 24 36.86 -15.96 11.86
CA ALA A 24 37.62 -16.45 10.69
C ALA A 24 36.67 -16.56 9.49
N GLY A 25 36.74 -15.60 8.57
CA GLY A 25 35.93 -15.63 7.35
C GLY A 25 35.93 -14.33 6.57
N GLN A 26 37.07 -13.63 6.54
CA GLN A 26 37.31 -12.62 5.53
C GLN A 26 37.55 -13.37 4.23
N THR A 27 36.70 -13.16 3.23
CA THR A 27 36.98 -13.16 1.78
C THR A 27 35.70 -13.60 1.08
N GLU A 28 34.80 -12.66 0.77
CA GLU A 28 34.05 -12.63 -0.50
C GLU A 28 33.69 -11.17 -0.78
N ARG A 29 34.68 -10.47 -1.33
CA ARG A 29 34.57 -9.11 -1.85
C ARG A 29 33.82 -9.19 -3.18
N GLY A 30 32.51 -9.41 -3.11
CA GLY A 30 31.60 -9.30 -4.26
C GLY A 30 31.19 -7.84 -4.45
N ALA A 31 31.96 -7.11 -5.24
CA ALA A 31 31.59 -5.79 -5.72
C ALA A 31 30.33 -5.88 -6.57
N GLY A 32 29.23 -5.30 -6.08
CA GLY A 32 27.97 -5.15 -6.79
C GLY A 32 27.33 -3.82 -6.43
N ALA A 33 27.94 -2.72 -6.85
CA ALA A 33 27.33 -1.42 -6.80
C ALA A 33 26.18 -1.38 -7.81
N ASN A 34 24.94 -1.30 -7.32
CA ASN A 34 23.84 -0.64 -8.00
C ASN A 34 22.88 -0.07 -6.95
N GLY A 35 23.12 1.19 -6.62
CA GLY A 35 22.12 2.03 -5.96
C GLY A 35 21.06 2.45 -6.98
N ALA A 36 19.80 2.24 -6.60
CA ALA A 36 18.55 2.87 -7.06
C ALA A 36 17.44 1.83 -6.82
N ALA A 37 16.37 2.02 -6.03
CA ALA A 37 15.77 3.23 -5.54
C ALA A 37 15.04 2.92 -4.22
N LEU A 38 15.23 3.79 -3.24
CA LEU A 38 14.34 3.98 -2.11
C LEU A 38 13.07 4.71 -2.60
N VAL A 39 12.14 4.05 -3.29
CA VAL A 39 10.76 4.53 -3.55
C VAL A 39 9.93 3.28 -3.92
N ALA A 40 8.88 2.81 -3.26
CA ALA A 40 7.89 3.45 -2.40
C ALA A 40 7.51 2.51 -1.25
N ALA A 41 8.14 2.70 -0.09
CA ALA A 41 7.54 2.30 1.17
C ALA A 41 6.45 3.31 1.52
N GLU A 42 5.32 3.25 0.82
CA GLU A 42 4.07 3.82 1.31
C GLU A 42 2.92 2.93 0.83
N THR A 43 2.92 1.68 1.32
CA THR A 43 1.65 1.01 1.58
C THR A 43 0.99 1.82 2.68
N ALA A 44 0.39 2.95 2.30
CA ALA A 44 -0.49 3.71 3.15
C ALA A 44 -1.58 2.73 3.57
N SER A 45 -1.45 2.23 4.79
CA SER A 45 -2.53 1.61 5.55
C SER A 45 -3.57 2.70 5.86
N GLY A 46 -4.08 3.33 4.81
CA GLY A 46 -5.25 4.18 4.83
C GLY A 46 -6.48 3.31 4.88
N ALA A 47 -7.52 3.78 5.57
CA ALA A 47 -8.79 3.09 5.69
C ALA A 47 -9.25 2.49 4.35
N ALA A 48 -9.80 1.27 4.40
CA ALA A 48 -10.32 0.60 3.22
C ALA A 48 -11.35 1.48 2.50
N VAL A 49 -11.11 1.76 1.22
CA VAL A 49 -12.02 2.53 0.37
C VAL A 49 -13.28 1.72 0.07
N ARG A 50 -14.45 2.36 0.05
CA ARG A 50 -15.72 1.73 -0.30
C ARG A 50 -16.38 2.46 -1.47
N VAL A 51 -17.25 1.75 -2.16
CA VAL A 51 -18.10 2.36 -3.20
C VAL A 51 -19.05 3.37 -2.54
N GLY A 52 -19.16 4.55 -3.15
CA GLY A 52 -19.99 5.65 -2.65
C GLY A 52 -19.25 6.64 -1.74
N ASP A 53 -18.03 6.32 -1.28
CA ASP A 53 -17.20 7.22 -0.49
C ASP A 53 -16.81 8.46 -1.31
N ARG A 54 -16.58 9.59 -0.63
CA ARG A 54 -15.85 10.73 -1.19
C ARG A 54 -14.40 10.62 -0.77
N VAL A 55 -13.48 10.68 -1.74
CA VAL A 55 -12.05 10.59 -1.47
C VAL A 55 -11.41 11.98 -1.41
N ASP A 56 -10.40 12.11 -0.53
CA ASP A 56 -9.58 13.31 -0.47
C ASP A 56 -8.73 13.41 -1.76
N LEU A 57 -8.84 14.55 -2.44
CA LEU A 57 -8.07 14.84 -3.65
C LEU A 57 -6.56 14.77 -3.43
N ARG A 58 -6.07 15.05 -2.21
CA ARG A 58 -4.64 14.95 -1.89
C ARG A 58 -4.13 13.51 -1.87
N ARG A 59 -5.02 12.54 -1.67
CA ARG A 59 -4.71 11.10 -1.64
C ARG A 59 -5.08 10.39 -2.94
N LEU A 60 -5.80 11.08 -3.82
CA LEU A 60 -6.24 10.55 -5.10
C LEU A 60 -5.18 10.83 -6.16
N HIS A 61 -4.51 9.78 -6.61
CA HIS A 61 -3.71 9.87 -7.83
C HIS A 61 -4.62 9.70 -9.04
N ARG A 62 -4.73 10.72 -9.90
CA ARG A 62 -5.51 10.62 -11.13
C ARG A 62 -4.72 9.91 -12.22
N ILE A 63 -5.30 8.86 -12.80
CA ILE A 63 -4.66 8.15 -13.92
C ILE A 63 -4.82 8.96 -15.21
N THR A 64 -3.70 9.19 -15.88
CA THR A 64 -3.58 9.89 -17.16
C THR A 64 -3.40 8.94 -18.34
N ARG A 65 -2.77 7.78 -18.12
CA ARG A 65 -2.53 6.75 -19.15
C ARG A 65 -3.20 5.42 -18.78
N PRO A 66 -4.54 5.29 -18.94
CA PRO A 66 -5.27 4.09 -18.53
C PRO A 66 -4.79 2.79 -19.19
N GLY A 67 -4.22 2.88 -20.40
CA GLY A 67 -3.66 1.72 -21.11
C GLY A 67 -2.51 1.02 -20.36
N LEU A 68 -1.73 1.74 -19.54
CA LEU A 68 -0.68 1.13 -18.72
C LEU A 68 -1.24 0.26 -17.59
N TYR A 69 -2.52 0.40 -17.29
CA TYR A 69 -3.26 -0.41 -16.35
C TYR A 69 -4.18 -1.43 -17.07
N GLY A 70 -4.04 -1.61 -18.37
CA GLY A 70 -4.93 -2.48 -19.16
C GLY A 70 -6.37 -1.99 -19.24
N MET A 71 -6.60 -0.69 -19.00
CA MET A 71 -7.91 -0.06 -19.08
C MET A 71 -8.04 0.73 -20.37
N SER A 72 -9.24 0.71 -20.97
CA SER A 72 -9.62 1.61 -22.05
C SER A 72 -9.95 3.01 -21.50
N HIS A 73 -10.40 3.93 -22.36
CA HIS A 73 -10.90 5.22 -21.92
C HIS A 73 -12.06 5.06 -20.93
N PRO A 74 -12.10 5.87 -19.84
CA PRO A 74 -13.20 5.80 -18.89
C PRO A 74 -14.52 6.23 -19.57
N PRO A 75 -15.67 5.64 -19.18
CA PRO A 75 -16.97 6.10 -19.62
C PRO A 75 -17.18 7.59 -19.35
N THR A 76 -17.98 8.25 -20.20
CA THR A 76 -18.33 9.67 -20.07
C THR A 76 -18.81 9.98 -18.66
N GLY A 77 -18.31 11.08 -18.07
CA GLY A 77 -18.65 11.49 -16.71
C GLY A 77 -17.88 10.76 -15.60
N SER A 78 -16.92 9.89 -15.94
CA SER A 78 -16.08 9.21 -14.95
C SER A 78 -14.59 9.31 -15.27
N ARG A 79 -13.74 9.04 -14.28
CA ARG A 79 -12.28 8.97 -14.40
C ARG A 79 -11.74 7.80 -13.60
N TYR A 80 -10.54 7.34 -13.95
CA TYR A 80 -9.79 6.37 -13.16
C TYR A 80 -8.81 7.07 -12.23
N GLY A 81 -8.60 6.50 -11.06
CA GLY A 81 -7.61 6.96 -10.10
C GLY A 81 -7.19 5.86 -9.14
N ILE A 82 -6.15 6.15 -8.36
CA ILE A 82 -5.63 5.25 -7.34
C ILE A 82 -5.75 5.94 -5.99
N VAL A 83 -6.28 5.22 -5.00
CA VAL A 83 -6.36 5.67 -3.61
C VAL A 83 -6.10 4.49 -2.68
N ASN A 84 -5.19 4.65 -1.71
CA ASN A 84 -4.78 3.57 -0.78
C ASN A 84 -4.46 2.26 -1.52
N GLY A 85 -3.74 2.33 -2.65
CA GLY A 85 -3.39 1.17 -3.47
C GLY A 85 -4.55 0.52 -4.27
N ASN A 86 -5.74 1.13 -4.28
CA ASN A 86 -6.88 0.63 -5.04
C ASN A 86 -7.07 1.44 -6.32
N LEU A 87 -7.09 0.76 -7.47
CA LEU A 87 -7.56 1.30 -8.73
C LEU A 87 -9.08 1.42 -8.67
N ILE A 88 -9.58 2.64 -8.78
CA ILE A 88 -11.00 2.98 -8.71
C ILE A 88 -11.46 3.72 -9.95
N ARG A 89 -12.77 3.68 -10.20
CA ARG A 89 -13.46 4.64 -11.06
C ARG A 89 -14.23 5.61 -10.17
N TYR A 90 -14.14 6.90 -10.45
CA TYR A 90 -14.76 7.95 -9.64
C TYR A 90 -15.43 9.01 -10.50
N ASP A 91 -16.38 9.74 -9.91
CA ASP A 91 -17.00 10.92 -10.50
C ASP A 91 -16.08 12.15 -10.25
N PRO A 92 -15.56 12.80 -11.30
CA PRO A 92 -14.65 13.93 -11.15
C PRO A 92 -15.31 15.20 -10.60
N ARG A 93 -16.65 15.30 -10.58
CA ARG A 93 -17.37 16.49 -10.08
C ARG A 93 -17.41 16.57 -8.56
N ASN A 94 -17.56 15.43 -7.90
CA ASN A 94 -17.76 15.33 -6.44
C ASN A 94 -16.79 14.35 -5.76
N VAL A 95 -15.85 13.79 -6.54
CA VAL A 95 -14.80 12.87 -6.09
C VAL A 95 -15.36 11.61 -5.42
N ARG A 96 -16.54 11.16 -5.87
CA ARG A 96 -17.21 9.98 -5.34
C ARG A 96 -16.74 8.70 -6.03
N VAL A 97 -16.44 7.67 -5.25
CA VAL A 97 -16.09 6.34 -5.75
C VAL A 97 -17.31 5.70 -6.38
N LEU A 98 -17.22 5.37 -7.67
CA LEU A 98 -18.28 4.70 -8.42
C LEU A 98 -18.06 3.19 -8.46
N SER A 99 -16.80 2.74 -8.49
CA SER A 99 -16.44 1.33 -8.43
C SER A 99 -14.99 1.16 -7.99
N ILE A 100 -14.71 0.02 -7.34
CA ILE A 100 -13.35 -0.44 -7.05
C ILE A 100 -13.05 -1.56 -8.04
N ILE A 101 -11.94 -1.44 -8.77
CA ILE A 101 -11.60 -2.35 -9.86
C ILE A 101 -10.69 -3.46 -9.34
N ARG A 102 -9.56 -3.08 -8.72
CA ARG A 102 -8.59 -4.00 -8.12
C ARG A 102 -7.58 -3.24 -7.27
N GLN A 103 -6.79 -3.98 -6.49
CA GLN A 103 -5.56 -3.45 -5.92
C GLN A 103 -4.45 -3.37 -6.97
N VAL A 104 -3.54 -2.41 -6.81
CA VAL A 104 -2.36 -2.23 -7.64
C VAL A 104 -1.15 -1.99 -6.74
N ASP A 105 -0.04 -2.65 -7.04
CA ASP A 105 1.17 -2.57 -6.21
C ASP A 105 1.96 -1.28 -6.43
N ARG A 106 1.77 -0.65 -7.60
CA ARG A 106 2.48 0.58 -7.97
C ARG A 106 1.71 1.45 -8.95
N ILE A 107 2.04 2.73 -8.93
CA ILE A 107 1.64 3.72 -9.94
C ILE A 107 2.67 3.66 -11.07
N VAL A 108 2.21 3.67 -12.32
CA VAL A 108 3.04 3.45 -13.52
C VAL A 108 2.91 4.54 -14.58
N ASP A 109 2.17 5.61 -14.31
CA ASP A 109 1.97 6.74 -15.24
C ASP A 109 2.58 8.06 -14.73
#